data_AF-A0A2E8V2G1-F1
#
_entry.id   AF-A0A2E8V2G1-F1
#
_cell.length_a   1.000
_cell.length_b   1.000
_cell.length_c   1.000
_cell.angle_alpha   90.00
_cell.angle_beta   90.00
_cell.angle_gamma   90.00
#
_symmetry.space_group_name_H-M   'P 1'
#
loop_
_entity.id
_entity.type
_entity.pdbx_description
1 polymer ?
#
loop_
_entity_poly.entity_id
_entity_poly.type
_entity_poly.pdbx_seq_one_letter_code
_entity_poly.pdbx_strand_id
1 'polypeptide(L)'
;MASGLPDDLGFTPQKVLSWANGYLVIGVDGELQKLSTEYEAIDSFVKPFPMSIGNATIIDEKLIATWLDSELLLARMAAIDLNSKLVQGVDRSELRVRRTIDKALHPASSSWSHVLDAEPLALDSNTTMFAFVLWKKGIYNMTHDAHEIWRRKEPQWKQLSKLPRAQETVKVIFKEDMLEIWSRGMGVNQYDLETGEILSTEVVDSEGFLLDVFNSGERYLLQMNDNEVVMLEGRNIVLRARLSGPISNAFWSEKKQGWFLIGWREIVFLSINRFSKITLDELPIYYDNIRKIALFNDSKWRNIELDEEE
;
A
#
# COMPACT_ATOMS: atom_id res chain seq x y z
N MET A 1 -5.48 9.78 -28.86
CA MET A 1 -4.74 11.06 -28.79
C MET A 1 -5.47 11.97 -27.82
N ALA A 2 -4.93 12.08 -26.61
CA ALA A 2 -4.95 13.28 -25.77
C ALA A 2 -3.46 13.52 -25.48
N SER A 3 -2.85 14.50 -26.15
CA SER A 3 -1.39 14.62 -26.27
C SER A 3 -0.76 15.58 -25.26
N GLY A 4 -1.31 15.65 -24.05
CA GLY A 4 -0.83 16.51 -22.98
C GLY A 4 -0.44 15.68 -21.75
N LEU A 5 0.48 16.21 -20.95
CA LEU A 5 0.64 15.73 -19.58
C LEU A 5 -0.65 16.03 -18.80
N PRO A 6 -1.01 15.19 -17.81
CA PRO A 6 -2.13 15.49 -16.93
C PRO A 6 -1.88 16.79 -16.14
N ASP A 7 -2.95 17.40 -15.64
CA ASP A 7 -2.85 18.58 -14.80
C ASP A 7 -2.12 18.27 -13.48
N ASP A 8 -1.36 19.26 -12.99
CA ASP A 8 -0.68 19.19 -11.69
C ASP A 8 -1.70 19.05 -10.55
N LEU A 9 -1.34 18.30 -9.52
CA LEU A 9 -2.18 18.14 -8.33
C LEU A 9 -2.04 19.34 -7.39
N GLY A 10 -3.09 19.61 -6.61
CA GLY A 10 -3.09 20.67 -5.61
C GLY A 10 -2.47 20.28 -4.26
N PHE A 11 -1.83 19.11 -4.16
CA PHE A 11 -1.28 18.55 -2.93
C PHE A 11 -0.16 17.55 -3.22
N THR A 12 0.74 17.36 -2.26
CA THR A 12 1.86 16.40 -2.31
C THR A 12 1.34 14.96 -2.34
N PRO A 13 1.46 14.21 -3.45
CA PRO A 13 0.99 12.84 -3.53
C PRO A 13 1.91 11.87 -2.78
N GLN A 14 1.32 10.80 -2.26
CA GLN A 14 2.00 9.72 -1.55
C GLN A 14 1.77 8.35 -2.19
N LYS A 15 0.57 8.10 -2.71
CA LYS A 15 0.20 6.80 -3.32
C LYS A 15 -0.83 7.00 -4.42
N VAL A 16 -0.79 6.13 -5.43
CA VAL A 16 -1.83 6.04 -6.47
C VAL A 16 -2.38 4.61 -6.44
N LEU A 17 -3.70 4.48 -6.39
CA LEU A 17 -4.42 3.22 -6.47
C LEU A 17 -5.25 3.20 -7.75
N SER A 18 -5.28 2.09 -8.46
CA SER A 18 -6.19 1.87 -9.59
C SER A 18 -7.54 1.35 -9.11
N TRP A 19 -8.62 1.77 -9.77
CA TRP A 19 -9.98 1.26 -9.57
C TRP A 19 -10.71 1.23 -10.93
N ALA A 20 -11.94 0.73 -10.97
CA ALA A 20 -12.63 0.46 -12.23
C ALA A 20 -12.77 1.68 -13.15
N ASN A 21 -12.96 2.87 -12.58
CA ASN A 21 -13.18 4.10 -13.32
C ASN A 21 -11.92 5.00 -13.46
N GLY A 22 -10.73 4.51 -13.09
CA GLY A 22 -9.48 5.24 -13.24
C GLY A 22 -8.54 5.08 -12.06
N TYR A 23 -8.17 6.19 -11.43
CA TYR A 23 -7.19 6.22 -10.34
C TYR A 23 -7.69 7.02 -9.14
N LEU A 24 -7.19 6.67 -7.96
CA LEU A 24 -7.33 7.44 -6.74
C LEU A 24 -5.92 7.83 -6.27
N VAL A 25 -5.65 9.13 -6.22
CA VAL A 25 -4.42 9.67 -5.64
C VAL A 25 -4.65 9.99 -4.17
N ILE A 26 -3.74 9.50 -3.32
CA ILE A 26 -3.70 9.74 -1.88
C ILE A 26 -2.54 10.69 -1.57
N GLY A 27 -2.82 11.77 -0.86
CA GLY A 27 -1.84 12.76 -0.41
C GLY A 27 -1.25 12.47 0.96
N VAL A 28 -0.08 13.07 1.23
CA VAL A 28 0.67 12.89 2.48
C VAL A 28 -0.17 13.26 3.71
N ASP A 29 -1.02 14.28 3.63
CA ASP A 29 -1.80 14.76 4.77
C ASP A 29 -3.25 14.23 4.74
N GLY A 30 -3.51 13.15 3.98
CA GLY A 30 -4.81 12.49 3.90
C GLY A 30 -5.75 13.02 2.80
N GLU A 31 -5.22 13.79 1.84
CA GLU A 31 -5.97 14.19 0.65
C GLU A 31 -6.35 12.98 -0.21
N LEU A 32 -7.52 13.06 -0.84
CA LEU A 32 -7.99 12.11 -1.83
C LEU A 32 -8.43 12.87 -3.09
N GLN A 33 -7.99 12.43 -4.26
CA GLN A 33 -8.47 12.91 -5.55
C GLN A 33 -8.68 11.77 -6.53
N LYS A 34 -9.87 11.72 -7.15
CA LYS A 34 -10.19 10.75 -8.21
C LYS A 34 -9.76 11.32 -9.56
N LEU A 35 -9.07 10.50 -10.34
CA LEU A 35 -8.69 10.76 -11.72
C LEU A 35 -9.36 9.74 -12.64
N SER A 36 -9.71 10.16 -13.86
CA SER A 36 -10.18 9.26 -14.91
C SER A 36 -9.06 8.34 -15.40
N THR A 37 -9.39 7.42 -16.33
CA THR A 37 -8.41 6.57 -17.02
C THR A 37 -7.38 7.35 -17.83
N GLU A 38 -7.69 8.60 -18.19
CA GLU A 38 -6.84 9.55 -18.90
C GLU A 38 -6.10 10.51 -17.95
N TYR A 39 -6.19 10.28 -16.64
CA TYR A 39 -5.64 11.12 -15.57
C TYR A 39 -6.28 12.51 -15.44
N GLU A 40 -7.47 12.71 -16.01
CA GLU A 40 -8.22 13.96 -15.83
C GLU A 40 -8.89 13.96 -14.45
N ALA A 41 -8.83 15.08 -13.74
CA ALA A 41 -9.47 15.21 -12.44
C ALA A 41 -11.01 15.09 -12.57
N ILE A 42 -11.60 14.14 -11.85
CA ILE A 42 -13.06 13.96 -11.81
C ILE A 42 -13.72 15.04 -10.93
N ASP A 43 -13.07 15.36 -9.81
CA ASP A 43 -13.47 16.40 -8.85
C ASP A 43 -12.20 17.04 -8.25
N SER A 44 -12.36 18.14 -7.51
CA SER A 44 -11.28 18.69 -6.68
C SER A 44 -10.91 17.72 -5.56
N PHE A 45 -9.65 17.73 -5.13
CA PHE A 45 -9.24 16.94 -3.97
C PHE A 45 -10.00 17.37 -2.71
N VAL A 46 -10.18 16.42 -1.79
CA VAL A 46 -10.74 16.65 -0.45
C VAL A 46 -9.92 15.92 0.60
N LYS A 47 -10.10 16.29 1.85
CA LYS A 47 -9.53 15.58 3.00
C LYS A 47 -10.69 15.03 3.84
N PRO A 48 -11.11 13.77 3.67
CA PRO A 48 -12.27 13.22 4.38
C PRO A 48 -12.07 13.19 5.89
N PHE A 49 -10.82 13.14 6.35
CA PHE A 49 -10.46 13.22 7.75
C PHE A 49 -9.10 13.90 7.91
N PRO A 50 -8.90 14.76 8.92
CA PRO A 50 -7.72 15.61 9.02
C PRO A 50 -6.51 14.88 9.64
N MET A 51 -6.16 13.71 9.10
CA MET A 51 -5.03 12.85 9.51
C MET A 51 -4.45 12.17 8.27
N SER A 52 -3.18 11.76 8.30
CA SER A 52 -2.57 10.99 7.21
C SER A 52 -3.21 9.61 7.07
N ILE A 53 -3.28 9.11 5.83
CA ILE A 53 -3.71 7.75 5.53
C ILE A 53 -2.49 6.82 5.60
N GLY A 54 -2.52 5.84 6.50
CA GLY A 54 -1.40 4.92 6.74
C GLY A 54 -1.43 3.72 5.79
N ASN A 55 -2.57 3.03 5.70
CA ASN A 55 -2.79 1.94 4.77
C ASN A 55 -4.06 2.18 3.96
N ALA A 56 -4.06 1.73 2.71
CA ALA A 56 -5.20 1.87 1.83
C ALA A 56 -5.19 0.76 0.76
N THR A 57 -6.36 0.20 0.52
CA THR A 57 -6.65 -0.77 -0.55
C THR A 57 -8.02 -0.49 -1.16
N ILE A 58 -8.28 -1.05 -2.34
CA ILE A 58 -9.56 -0.93 -3.03
C ILE A 58 -10.21 -2.31 -3.12
N ILE A 59 -11.47 -2.38 -2.75
CA ILE A 59 -12.34 -3.54 -2.89
C ILE A 59 -13.58 -3.13 -3.67
N ASP A 60 -13.77 -3.73 -4.84
CA ASP A 60 -14.72 -3.26 -5.85
C ASP A 60 -14.58 -1.74 -6.09
N GLU A 61 -15.58 -0.97 -5.70
CA GLU A 61 -15.66 0.48 -5.85
C GLU A 61 -15.48 1.21 -4.50
N LYS A 62 -14.99 0.51 -3.47
CA LYS A 62 -14.79 1.07 -2.12
C LYS A 62 -13.30 1.18 -1.80
N LEU A 63 -12.88 2.36 -1.37
CA LEU A 63 -11.62 2.56 -0.67
C LEU A 63 -11.77 2.04 0.76
N ILE A 64 -10.93 1.09 1.19
CA ILE A 64 -10.73 0.78 2.61
C ILE A 64 -9.43 1.43 3.03
N ALA A 65 -9.48 2.32 4.02
CA ALA A 65 -8.31 3.06 4.46
C ALA A 65 -8.24 3.21 5.98
N THR A 66 -7.01 3.39 6.47
CA THR A 66 -6.73 3.70 7.86
C THR A 66 -6.16 5.11 7.97
N TRP A 67 -6.69 5.88 8.91
CA TRP A 67 -6.17 7.20 9.27
C TRP A 67 -5.49 7.10 10.62
N LEU A 68 -4.27 7.60 10.73
CA LEU A 68 -3.47 7.57 11.96
C LEU A 68 -2.90 8.97 12.24
N ASP A 69 -3.06 9.44 13.46
CA ASP A 69 -2.34 10.59 14.00
C ASP A 69 -1.62 10.13 15.27
N SER A 70 -0.29 10.00 15.18
CA SER A 70 0.56 9.51 16.28
C SER A 70 0.71 10.53 17.40
N GLU A 71 0.56 11.83 17.12
CA GLU A 71 0.62 12.88 18.15
C GLU A 71 -0.65 12.87 19.01
N LEU A 72 -1.81 12.66 18.38
CA LEU A 72 -3.10 12.58 19.06
C LEU A 72 -3.44 11.17 19.55
N LEU A 73 -2.65 10.16 19.17
CA LEU A 73 -2.90 8.74 19.41
C LEU A 73 -4.30 8.32 18.93
N LEU A 74 -4.68 8.80 17.75
CA LEU A 74 -5.98 8.50 17.14
C LEU A 74 -5.79 7.61 15.92
N ALA A 75 -6.60 6.55 15.84
CA ALA A 75 -6.68 5.71 14.67
C ALA A 75 -8.14 5.50 14.25
N ARG A 76 -8.39 5.55 12.94
CA ARG A 76 -9.68 5.25 12.31
C ARG A 76 -9.47 4.28 11.18
N MET A 77 -10.48 3.44 10.93
CA MET A 77 -10.62 2.70 9.69
C MET A 77 -12.00 3.02 9.11
N ALA A 78 -12.09 3.13 7.80
CA ALA A 78 -13.37 3.37 7.13
C ALA A 78 -13.37 2.83 5.70
N ALA A 79 -14.58 2.59 5.19
CA ALA A 79 -14.84 2.42 3.77
C ALA A 79 -15.45 3.69 3.18
N ILE A 80 -14.95 4.15 2.04
CA ILE A 80 -15.54 5.24 1.25
C ILE A 80 -15.88 4.70 -0.14
N ASP A 81 -17.15 4.86 -0.54
CA ASP A 81 -17.60 4.54 -1.90
C ASP A 81 -17.06 5.55 -2.92
N LEU A 82 -16.30 5.06 -3.90
CA LEU A 82 -15.64 5.84 -4.93
C LEU A 82 -16.57 6.22 -6.08
N ASN A 83 -17.70 5.53 -6.26
CA ASN A 83 -18.76 5.96 -7.18
C ASN A 83 -19.47 7.22 -6.67
N SER A 84 -19.47 7.43 -5.36
CA SER A 84 -20.00 8.62 -4.73
C SER A 84 -19.01 9.80 -4.79
N LYS A 85 -19.53 11.02 -4.64
CA LYS A 85 -18.67 12.21 -4.53
C LYS A 85 -17.92 12.18 -3.20
N LEU A 86 -16.60 12.40 -3.25
CA LEU A 86 -15.79 12.54 -2.04
C LEU A 86 -16.12 13.86 -1.34
N VAL A 87 -16.14 13.86 0.00
CA VAL A 87 -16.57 15.01 0.80
C VAL A 87 -15.46 15.44 1.75
N GLN A 88 -15.31 16.76 1.89
CA GLN A 88 -14.41 17.37 2.86
C GLN A 88 -14.87 17.06 4.29
N GLY A 89 -13.93 16.58 5.10
CA GLY A 89 -14.15 16.28 6.51
C GLY A 89 -14.03 17.50 7.42
N VAL A 90 -14.10 17.21 8.71
CA VAL A 90 -13.87 18.14 9.83
C VAL A 90 -12.45 18.69 9.85
N ASP A 91 -12.25 19.81 10.53
CA ASP A 91 -10.93 20.38 10.75
C ASP A 91 -10.16 19.67 11.88
N ARG A 92 -8.81 19.66 11.81
CA ARG A 92 -7.96 19.03 12.83
C ARG A 92 -8.21 19.58 14.25
N SER A 93 -8.60 20.85 14.37
CA SER A 93 -8.93 21.48 15.66
C SER A 93 -10.10 20.82 16.37
N GLU A 94 -11.05 20.23 15.64
CA GLU A 94 -12.23 19.58 16.20
C GLU A 94 -11.89 18.24 16.88
N LEU A 95 -10.82 17.56 16.44
CA LEU A 95 -10.37 16.29 17.02
C LEU A 95 -9.96 16.44 18.50
N ARG A 96 -9.46 17.61 18.90
CA ARG A 96 -8.93 17.84 20.25
C ARG A 96 -10.01 17.87 21.34
N VAL A 97 -11.26 18.18 20.95
CA VAL A 97 -12.38 18.43 21.88
C VAL A 97 -13.16 17.16 22.20
N ARG A 98 -13.07 16.11 21.37
CA ARG A 98 -13.94 14.91 21.46
C ARG A 98 -13.12 13.62 21.53
N ARG A 99 -12.57 13.34 22.72
CA ARG A 99 -11.66 12.20 22.97
C ARG A 99 -12.33 10.89 23.40
N THR A 100 -13.62 10.91 23.76
CA THR A 100 -14.36 9.68 24.12
C THR A 100 -14.84 8.96 22.86
N ILE A 101 -14.81 7.63 22.84
CA ILE A 101 -15.20 6.79 21.69
C ILE A 101 -16.60 7.17 21.18
N ASP A 102 -17.57 7.37 22.07
CA ASP A 102 -18.97 7.70 21.71
C ASP A 102 -19.15 9.07 21.05
N LYS A 103 -18.11 9.91 21.10
CA LYS A 103 -18.11 11.25 20.48
C LYS A 103 -17.05 11.35 19.39
N ALA A 104 -16.43 10.23 19.01
CA ALA A 104 -15.40 10.19 18.00
C ALA A 104 -15.93 10.75 16.68
N LEU A 105 -15.14 11.62 16.07
CA LEU A 105 -15.35 12.03 14.69
C LEU A 105 -14.82 10.92 13.77
N HIS A 106 -15.47 10.79 12.61
CA HIS A 106 -15.20 9.77 11.60
C HIS A 106 -14.92 10.44 10.25
N PRO A 107 -14.21 9.76 9.33
CA PRO A 107 -14.02 10.26 7.97
C PRO A 107 -15.35 10.54 7.27
N ALA A 108 -15.43 11.66 6.55
CA ALA A 108 -16.63 12.03 5.80
C ALA A 108 -16.95 11.02 4.68
N SER A 109 -18.23 10.92 4.33
CA SER A 109 -18.76 10.01 3.29
C SER A 109 -18.43 8.52 3.48
N SER A 110 -18.13 8.12 4.71
CA SER A 110 -17.84 6.71 4.99
C SER A 110 -19.11 5.89 4.98
N SER A 111 -19.12 4.78 4.24
CA SER A 111 -20.21 3.78 4.29
C SER A 111 -20.24 3.10 5.66
N TRP A 112 -19.06 2.88 6.25
CA TRP A 112 -18.88 2.48 7.63
C TRP A 112 -17.55 3.04 8.15
N SER A 113 -17.43 3.23 9.45
CA SER A 113 -16.17 3.62 10.09
C SER A 113 -16.07 3.10 11.52
N HIS A 114 -14.84 2.77 11.93
CA HIS A 114 -14.52 2.29 13.28
C HIS A 114 -13.37 3.09 13.89
N VAL A 115 -13.42 3.27 15.20
CA VAL A 115 -12.28 3.69 16.02
C VAL A 115 -11.38 2.48 16.23
N LEU A 116 -10.10 2.63 15.94
CA LEU A 116 -9.10 1.62 16.27
C LEU A 116 -8.42 2.00 17.59
N ASP A 117 -8.17 1.00 18.44
CA ASP A 117 -7.47 1.16 19.73
C ASP A 117 -6.00 0.70 19.66
N ALA A 118 -5.52 0.37 18.46
CA ALA A 118 -4.16 -0.02 18.15
C ALA A 118 -3.77 0.44 16.75
N GLU A 119 -2.46 0.53 16.50
CA GLU A 119 -1.90 0.89 15.21
C GLU A 119 -2.15 -0.22 14.17
N PRO A 120 -2.73 0.10 13.01
CA PRO A 120 -2.77 -0.82 11.88
C PRO A 120 -1.38 -0.90 11.24
N LEU A 121 -0.86 -2.12 11.13
CA LEU A 121 0.47 -2.38 10.58
C LEU A 121 0.43 -2.63 9.07
N ALA A 122 -0.59 -3.36 8.62
CA ALA A 122 -0.75 -3.76 7.24
C ALA A 122 -2.24 -4.01 6.94
N LEU A 123 -2.62 -3.76 5.69
CA LEU A 123 -3.97 -3.92 5.16
C LEU A 123 -3.83 -4.31 3.69
N ASP A 124 -4.64 -5.27 3.27
CA ASP A 124 -4.83 -5.62 1.86
C ASP A 124 -6.24 -6.16 1.64
N SER A 125 -6.65 -6.30 0.37
CA SER A 125 -7.95 -6.85 0.01
C SER A 125 -7.90 -7.71 -1.24
N ASN A 126 -8.85 -8.63 -1.35
CA ASN A 126 -9.24 -9.20 -2.63
C ASN A 126 -10.55 -8.52 -3.10
N THR A 127 -11.31 -9.19 -3.97
CA THR A 127 -12.57 -8.67 -4.50
C THR A 127 -13.74 -8.69 -3.51
N THR A 128 -13.69 -9.46 -2.42
CA THR A 128 -14.84 -9.66 -1.51
C THR A 128 -14.53 -9.44 -0.02
N MET A 129 -13.26 -9.52 0.35
CA MET A 129 -12.74 -9.48 1.70
C MET A 129 -11.57 -8.49 1.80
N PHE A 130 -11.37 -7.97 3.01
CA PHE A 130 -10.13 -7.31 3.36
C PHE A 130 -9.62 -7.82 4.71
N ALA A 131 -8.31 -7.82 4.87
CA ALA A 131 -7.66 -8.27 6.08
C ALA A 131 -6.63 -7.25 6.53
N PHE A 132 -6.52 -7.08 7.84
CA PHE A 132 -5.58 -6.17 8.44
C PHE A 132 -5.01 -6.73 9.74
N VAL A 133 -3.82 -6.26 10.08
CA VAL A 133 -3.15 -6.61 11.33
C VAL A 133 -3.03 -5.37 12.20
N LEU A 134 -3.48 -5.50 13.44
CA LEU A 134 -3.34 -4.48 14.47
C LEU A 134 -2.21 -4.86 15.42
N TRP A 135 -1.34 -3.89 15.71
CA TRP A 135 -0.24 -4.03 16.65
C TRP A 135 -0.73 -4.54 18.01
N LYS A 136 -0.18 -5.67 18.49
CA LYS A 136 -0.53 -6.28 19.78
C LYS A 136 -1.99 -6.72 19.96
N LYS A 137 -2.74 -6.84 18.87
CA LYS A 137 -4.16 -7.23 18.90
C LYS A 137 -4.44 -8.48 18.07
N GLY A 138 -3.86 -8.55 16.88
CA GLY A 138 -3.99 -9.72 16.01
C GLY A 138 -4.42 -9.40 14.59
N ILE A 139 -4.95 -10.44 13.94
CA ILE A 139 -5.35 -10.45 12.53
C ILE A 139 -6.87 -10.42 12.47
N TYR A 140 -7.42 -9.60 11.58
CA TYR A 140 -8.85 -9.47 11.34
C TYR A 140 -9.09 -9.68 9.85
N ASN A 141 -10.00 -10.59 9.50
CA ASN A 141 -10.50 -10.74 8.15
C ASN A 141 -11.99 -10.41 8.13
N MET A 142 -12.36 -9.50 7.22
CA MET A 142 -13.67 -8.86 7.20
C MET A 142 -14.24 -8.92 5.79
N THR A 143 -15.56 -8.91 5.68
CA THR A 143 -16.23 -8.59 4.42
C THR A 143 -16.03 -7.11 4.10
N HIS A 144 -16.22 -6.70 2.84
CA HIS A 144 -16.18 -5.30 2.42
C HIS A 144 -17.15 -4.36 3.16
N ASP A 145 -18.17 -4.90 3.84
CA ASP A 145 -19.12 -4.17 4.71
C ASP A 145 -18.76 -4.23 6.21
N ALA A 146 -17.51 -4.56 6.54
CA ALA A 146 -16.99 -4.66 7.91
C ALA A 146 -17.70 -5.69 8.81
N HIS A 147 -18.22 -6.77 8.23
CA HIS A 147 -18.63 -7.94 9.02
C HIS A 147 -17.43 -8.85 9.26
N GLU A 148 -17.21 -9.24 10.51
CA GLU A 148 -16.11 -10.17 10.86
C GLU A 148 -16.39 -11.54 10.26
N ILE A 149 -15.42 -12.06 9.51
CA ILE A 149 -15.42 -13.44 9.01
C ILE A 149 -14.70 -14.29 10.03
N TRP A 150 -13.50 -13.87 10.42
CA TRP A 150 -12.76 -14.42 11.54
C TRP A 150 -11.74 -13.42 12.07
N ARG A 151 -11.28 -13.71 13.30
CA ARG A 151 -10.11 -13.06 13.90
C ARG A 151 -9.15 -14.09 14.47
N ARG A 152 -7.87 -13.74 14.51
CA ARG A 152 -6.80 -14.56 15.08
C ARG A 152 -5.87 -13.70 15.93
N LYS A 153 -5.12 -14.37 16.81
CA LYS A 153 -4.03 -13.73 17.56
C LYS A 153 -2.96 -13.23 16.59
N GLU A 154 -2.03 -12.45 17.12
CA GLU A 154 -0.88 -11.97 16.38
C GLU A 154 -0.16 -13.11 15.61
N PRO A 155 0.26 -12.86 14.37
CA PRO A 155 1.13 -13.78 13.64
C PRO A 155 2.39 -14.08 14.46
N GLN A 156 2.83 -15.34 14.46
CA GLN A 156 4.04 -15.75 15.16
C GLN A 156 4.90 -16.66 14.29
N TRP A 157 6.21 -16.50 14.42
CA TRP A 157 7.24 -17.30 13.77
C TRP A 157 8.24 -17.77 14.82
N LYS A 158 8.15 -19.05 15.21
CA LYS A 158 8.98 -19.60 16.30
C LYS A 158 10.47 -19.38 16.07
N GLN A 159 10.93 -19.50 14.82
CA GLN A 159 12.33 -19.29 14.43
C GLN A 159 12.81 -17.86 14.68
N LEU A 160 11.90 -16.87 14.59
CA LEU A 160 12.19 -15.45 14.76
C LEU A 160 11.97 -14.95 16.20
N SER A 161 11.45 -15.80 17.09
CA SER A 161 10.99 -15.40 18.44
C SER A 161 12.06 -14.76 19.33
N LYS A 162 13.33 -15.08 19.10
CA LYS A 162 14.47 -14.53 19.85
C LYS A 162 15.06 -13.26 19.24
N LEU A 163 14.64 -12.90 18.02
CA LEU A 163 15.17 -11.76 17.29
C LEU A 163 14.31 -10.51 17.59
N PRO A 164 14.92 -9.39 18.04
CA PRO A 164 14.20 -8.18 18.34
C PRO A 164 13.40 -7.70 17.12
N ARG A 165 12.10 -7.43 17.32
CA ARG A 165 11.19 -6.88 16.29
C ARG A 165 11.05 -7.73 15.02
N ALA A 166 11.60 -8.95 14.97
CA ALA A 166 11.55 -9.78 13.78
C ALA A 166 10.14 -10.31 13.47
N GLN A 167 9.26 -10.38 14.49
CA GLN A 167 7.88 -10.82 14.33
C GLN A 167 6.90 -9.70 13.97
N GLU A 168 7.36 -8.44 13.88
CA GLU A 168 6.47 -7.34 13.49
C GLU A 168 5.96 -7.56 12.07
N THR A 169 4.65 -7.49 11.87
CA THR A 169 4.05 -7.58 10.53
C THR A 169 4.48 -6.40 9.67
N VAL A 170 4.88 -6.71 8.44
CA VAL A 170 5.26 -5.75 7.40
C VAL A 170 4.20 -5.69 6.31
N LYS A 171 3.67 -6.85 5.88
CA LYS A 171 2.72 -6.91 4.78
C LYS A 171 1.65 -7.96 5.01
N VAL A 172 0.45 -7.67 4.53
CA VAL A 172 -0.63 -8.62 4.30
C VAL A 172 -0.83 -8.68 2.79
N ILE A 173 -0.98 -9.89 2.25
CA ILE A 173 -1.15 -10.10 0.81
C ILE A 173 -2.27 -11.12 0.62
N PHE A 174 -3.33 -10.74 -0.08
CA PHE A 174 -4.32 -11.71 -0.55
C PHE A 174 -3.76 -12.50 -1.74
N LYS A 175 -3.90 -13.82 -1.68
CA LYS A 175 -3.77 -14.74 -2.80
C LYS A 175 -5.16 -15.24 -3.21
N GLU A 176 -5.22 -16.07 -4.24
CA GLU A 176 -6.47 -16.62 -4.76
C GLU A 176 -7.22 -17.45 -3.70
N ASP A 177 -6.49 -18.25 -2.92
CA ASP A 177 -7.02 -19.24 -1.97
C ASP A 177 -6.54 -19.06 -0.52
N MET A 178 -5.60 -18.13 -0.29
CA MET A 178 -4.99 -17.93 1.02
C MET A 178 -4.65 -16.47 1.32
N LEU A 179 -4.45 -16.16 2.60
CA LEU A 179 -3.91 -14.90 3.06
C LEU A 179 -2.45 -15.10 3.49
N GLU A 180 -1.54 -14.30 2.95
CA GLU A 180 -0.15 -14.28 3.42
C GLU A 180 0.09 -13.10 4.35
N ILE A 181 0.79 -13.37 5.45
CA ILE A 181 1.29 -12.33 6.33
C ILE A 181 2.80 -12.45 6.41
N TRP A 182 3.47 -11.34 6.11
CA TRP A 182 4.91 -11.21 6.13
C TRP A 182 5.37 -10.44 7.35
N SER A 183 6.46 -10.89 7.95
CA SER A 183 7.11 -10.22 9.06
C SER A 183 8.42 -9.56 8.67
N ARG A 184 8.88 -8.65 9.52
CA ARG A 184 10.15 -7.95 9.41
C ARG A 184 11.35 -8.89 9.33
N GLY A 185 11.30 -10.05 9.98
CA GLY A 185 12.31 -11.09 9.89
C GLY A 185 12.12 -12.05 8.73
N MET A 186 11.34 -11.68 7.70
CA MET A 186 11.05 -12.49 6.50
C MET A 186 10.34 -13.82 6.79
N GLY A 187 9.69 -13.90 7.95
CA GLY A 187 8.74 -14.97 8.25
C GLY A 187 7.44 -14.76 7.47
N VAL A 188 6.90 -15.84 6.93
CA VAL A 188 5.66 -15.88 6.17
C VAL A 188 4.71 -16.86 6.85
N ASN A 189 3.48 -16.43 7.12
CA ASN A 189 2.39 -17.34 7.47
C ASN A 189 1.35 -17.31 6.37
N GLN A 190 0.91 -18.49 5.94
CA GLN A 190 -0.26 -18.64 5.07
C GLN A 190 -1.45 -19.05 5.92
N TYR A 191 -2.57 -18.34 5.74
CA TYR A 191 -3.82 -18.60 6.43
C TYR A 191 -4.90 -18.97 5.42
N ASP A 192 -5.72 -19.93 5.80
CA ASP A 192 -6.95 -20.25 5.10
C ASP A 192 -7.91 -19.05 5.15
N LEU A 193 -8.45 -18.65 3.98
CA LEU A 193 -9.26 -17.45 3.85
C LEU A 193 -10.58 -17.52 4.61
N GLU A 194 -11.18 -18.71 4.74
CA GLU A 194 -12.51 -18.88 5.32
C GLU A 194 -12.46 -19.09 6.84
N THR A 195 -11.46 -19.83 7.31
CA THR A 195 -11.37 -20.27 8.70
C THR A 195 -10.37 -19.46 9.50
N GLY A 196 -9.32 -18.91 8.86
CA GLY A 196 -8.18 -18.29 9.52
C GLY A 196 -7.23 -19.30 10.18
N GLU A 197 -7.32 -20.58 9.84
CA GLU A 197 -6.33 -21.58 10.26
C GLU A 197 -5.00 -21.38 9.52
N ILE A 198 -3.88 -21.67 10.19
CA ILE A 198 -2.56 -21.58 9.57
C ILE A 198 -2.37 -22.80 8.68
N LEU A 199 -2.14 -22.57 7.39
CA LEU A 199 -1.80 -23.58 6.39
C LEU A 199 -0.30 -23.88 6.41
N SER A 200 0.53 -22.85 6.51
CA SER A 200 1.98 -22.99 6.54
C SER A 200 2.66 -21.85 7.29
N THR A 201 3.89 -22.12 7.75
CA THR A 201 4.78 -21.14 8.37
C THR A 201 6.19 -21.37 7.85
N GLU A 202 6.76 -20.35 7.23
CA GLU A 202 8.08 -20.39 6.61
C GLU A 202 8.90 -19.16 7.02
N VAL A 203 10.22 -19.23 6.80
CA VAL A 203 11.12 -18.08 6.91
C VAL A 203 12.03 -18.10 5.70
N VAL A 204 12.05 -17.01 4.94
CA VAL A 204 12.96 -16.88 3.79
C VAL A 204 14.36 -16.62 4.34
N ASP A 205 15.32 -17.47 3.93
CA ASP A 205 16.70 -17.36 4.36
C ASP A 205 17.42 -16.23 3.59
N SER A 206 17.52 -15.08 4.24
CA SER A 206 18.25 -13.92 3.76
C SER A 206 18.77 -13.09 4.92
N GLU A 207 19.86 -12.36 4.68
CA GLU A 207 20.37 -11.36 5.61
C GLU A 207 19.50 -10.08 5.60
N GLY A 208 19.59 -9.31 6.68
CA GLY A 208 18.87 -8.05 6.86
C GLY A 208 17.47 -8.20 7.44
N PHE A 209 16.70 -7.12 7.40
CA PHE A 209 15.28 -7.13 7.76
C PHE A 209 14.44 -6.43 6.69
N LEU A 210 13.21 -6.93 6.57
CA LEU A 210 12.24 -6.55 5.56
C LEU A 210 11.59 -5.21 5.91
N LEU A 211 11.48 -4.33 4.93
CA LEU A 211 10.77 -3.05 5.02
C LEU A 211 9.41 -3.09 4.32
N ASP A 212 9.32 -3.75 3.16
CA ASP A 212 8.07 -3.96 2.42
C ASP A 212 8.17 -5.17 1.49
N VAL A 213 7.02 -5.64 1.01
CA VAL A 213 6.87 -6.70 0.01
C VAL A 213 5.91 -6.25 -1.07
N PHE A 214 6.34 -6.41 -2.33
CA PHE A 214 5.48 -6.29 -3.51
C PHE A 214 5.31 -7.67 -4.13
N ASN A 215 4.14 -7.96 -4.70
CA ASN A 215 3.87 -9.26 -5.31
C ASN A 215 3.07 -9.15 -6.61
N SER A 216 3.26 -10.15 -7.49
CA SER A 216 2.44 -10.40 -8.67
C SER A 216 2.40 -11.91 -8.92
N GLY A 217 1.30 -12.55 -8.57
CA GLY A 217 1.23 -14.02 -8.49
C GLY A 217 2.25 -14.57 -7.49
N GLU A 218 3.08 -15.50 -7.95
CA GLU A 218 4.19 -16.11 -7.18
C GLU A 218 5.51 -15.34 -7.28
N ARG A 219 5.52 -14.16 -7.88
CA ARG A 219 6.70 -13.31 -7.95
C ARG A 219 6.66 -12.31 -6.81
N TYR A 220 7.74 -12.21 -6.07
CA TYR A 220 7.86 -11.26 -4.97
C TYR A 220 9.08 -10.36 -5.18
N LEU A 221 8.97 -9.13 -4.71
CA LEU A 221 10.07 -8.22 -4.55
C LEU A 221 10.10 -7.78 -3.09
N LEU A 222 11.16 -8.17 -2.39
CA LEU A 222 11.41 -7.79 -1.01
C LEU A 222 12.24 -6.52 -1.00
N GLN A 223 11.79 -5.50 -0.27
CA GLN A 223 12.59 -4.32 0.03
C GLN A 223 13.32 -4.52 1.36
N MET A 224 14.64 -4.49 1.33
CA MET A 224 15.49 -4.68 2.51
C MET A 224 15.90 -3.34 3.12
N ASN A 225 16.43 -3.38 4.35
CA ASN A 225 16.78 -2.20 5.13
C ASN A 225 18.09 -1.50 4.75
N ASP A 226 18.83 -2.05 3.80
CA ASP A 226 20.15 -1.61 3.36
C ASP A 226 20.17 -1.23 1.88
N ASN A 227 19.01 -0.80 1.36
CA ASN A 227 18.75 -0.46 -0.04
C ASN A 227 18.91 -1.65 -1.01
N GLU A 228 19.00 -2.88 -0.50
CA GLU A 228 18.88 -4.06 -1.35
C GLU A 228 17.41 -4.39 -1.64
N VAL A 229 17.18 -4.93 -2.83
CA VAL A 229 15.96 -5.61 -3.18
C VAL A 229 16.26 -7.06 -3.53
N VAL A 230 15.39 -7.96 -3.09
CA VAL A 230 15.51 -9.39 -3.35
C VAL A 230 14.29 -9.82 -4.16
N MET A 231 14.52 -10.37 -5.34
CA MET A 231 13.47 -10.98 -6.14
C MET A 231 13.33 -12.44 -5.74
N LEU A 232 12.08 -12.86 -5.51
CA LEU A 232 11.72 -14.25 -5.31
C LEU A 232 10.79 -14.74 -6.41
N GLU A 233 10.95 -16.01 -6.77
CA GLU A 233 9.92 -16.81 -7.44
C GLU A 233 9.51 -17.94 -6.49
N GLY A 234 8.24 -17.91 -6.07
CA GLY A 234 7.77 -18.61 -4.87
C GLY A 234 8.54 -18.11 -3.65
N ARG A 235 9.38 -18.98 -3.08
CA ARG A 235 10.24 -18.69 -1.91
C ARG A 235 11.73 -18.72 -2.22
N ASN A 236 12.09 -18.93 -3.49
CA ASN A 236 13.49 -19.02 -3.90
C ASN A 236 13.99 -17.66 -4.35
N ILE A 237 15.16 -17.27 -3.84
CA ILE A 237 15.85 -16.07 -4.29
C ILE A 237 16.35 -16.30 -5.72
N VAL A 238 15.86 -15.49 -6.65
CA VAL A 238 16.30 -15.53 -8.06
C VAL A 238 17.28 -14.42 -8.40
N LEU A 239 17.20 -13.28 -7.69
CA LEU A 239 18.07 -12.13 -7.93
C LEU A 239 18.17 -11.25 -6.68
N ARG A 240 19.34 -10.63 -6.50
CA ARG A 240 19.55 -9.51 -5.58
C ARG A 240 20.09 -8.31 -6.35
N ALA A 241 19.59 -7.13 -6.04
CA ALA A 241 20.11 -5.88 -6.59
C ALA A 241 20.19 -4.82 -5.50
N ARG A 242 21.14 -3.90 -5.65
CA ARG A 242 21.27 -2.74 -4.77
C ARG A 242 20.78 -1.48 -5.47
N LEU A 243 19.89 -0.77 -4.81
CA LEU A 243 19.29 0.48 -5.26
C LEU A 243 19.97 1.69 -4.62
N SER A 244 19.64 2.88 -5.10
CA SER A 244 20.20 4.11 -4.54
C SER A 244 19.50 4.51 -3.22
N GLY A 245 18.30 3.99 -2.98
CA GLY A 245 17.55 4.20 -1.75
C GLY A 245 16.25 3.40 -1.68
N PRO A 246 15.33 3.76 -0.76
CA PRO A 246 14.08 3.04 -0.58
C PRO A 246 13.13 3.20 -1.76
N ILE A 247 12.39 2.14 -2.05
CA ILE A 247 11.29 2.15 -3.02
C ILE A 247 9.99 2.58 -2.32
N SER A 248 9.17 3.35 -3.03
CA SER A 248 7.82 3.75 -2.60
C SER A 248 6.75 2.92 -3.31
N ASN A 249 7.05 2.40 -4.51
CA ASN A 249 6.10 1.63 -5.31
C ASN A 249 6.87 0.66 -6.23
N ALA A 250 6.27 -0.50 -6.50
CA ALA A 250 6.76 -1.43 -7.50
C ALA A 250 5.61 -2.23 -8.12
N PHE A 251 5.75 -2.57 -9.40
CA PHE A 251 4.78 -3.42 -10.11
C PHE A 251 5.47 -4.31 -11.14
N TRP A 252 4.89 -5.48 -11.37
CA TRP A 252 5.37 -6.42 -12.37
C TRP A 252 4.85 -6.09 -13.76
N SER A 253 5.72 -6.17 -14.77
CA SER A 253 5.35 -6.05 -16.17
C SER A 253 5.30 -7.43 -16.83
N GLU A 254 4.09 -7.92 -17.14
CA GLU A 254 3.96 -9.18 -17.87
C GLU A 254 4.54 -9.11 -19.29
N LYS A 255 4.50 -7.94 -19.95
CA LYS A 255 5.11 -7.78 -21.28
C LYS A 255 6.63 -7.89 -21.24
N LYS A 256 7.29 -7.29 -20.24
CA LYS A 256 8.76 -7.26 -20.14
C LYS A 256 9.34 -8.35 -19.22
N GLN A 257 8.50 -9.10 -18.52
CA GLN A 257 8.87 -10.11 -17.52
C GLN A 257 9.89 -9.55 -16.50
N GLY A 258 9.52 -8.44 -15.84
CA GLY A 258 10.37 -7.77 -14.86
C GLY A 258 9.61 -6.76 -14.01
N TRP A 259 10.23 -6.30 -12.95
CA TRP A 259 9.71 -5.30 -12.03
C TRP A 259 10.04 -3.89 -12.49
N PHE A 260 9.06 -2.99 -12.46
CA PHE A 260 9.32 -1.56 -12.37
C PHE A 260 9.32 -1.15 -10.90
N LEU A 261 10.38 -0.47 -10.48
CA LEU A 261 10.60 0.03 -9.12
C LEU A 261 10.64 1.55 -9.17
N ILE A 262 10.01 2.20 -8.20
CA ILE A 262 9.88 3.64 -8.12
C ILE A 262 10.25 4.05 -6.70
N GLY A 263 11.14 5.01 -6.56
CA GLY A 263 11.50 5.58 -5.26
C GLY A 263 12.85 6.26 -5.30
N TRP A 264 13.21 6.97 -4.24
CA TRP A 264 14.50 7.64 -4.07
C TRP A 264 15.10 8.31 -5.32
N ARG A 265 14.28 9.08 -6.04
CA ARG A 265 14.66 9.81 -7.26
C ARG A 265 15.16 8.89 -8.38
N GLU A 266 14.66 7.67 -8.43
CA GLU A 266 14.95 6.72 -9.49
C GLU A 266 13.69 5.97 -9.92
N ILE A 267 13.67 5.61 -11.20
CA ILE A 267 12.78 4.56 -11.72
C ILE A 267 13.69 3.48 -12.28
N VAL A 268 13.48 2.24 -11.86
CA VAL A 268 14.31 1.09 -12.21
C VAL A 268 13.44 0.04 -12.88
N PHE A 269 13.92 -0.54 -13.97
CA PHE A 269 13.42 -1.80 -14.50
C PHE A 269 14.41 -2.91 -14.13
N LEU A 270 13.91 -3.94 -13.44
CA LEU A 270 14.69 -5.05 -12.92
C LEU A 270 14.10 -6.39 -13.37
N SER A 271 14.87 -7.17 -14.11
CA SER A 271 14.60 -8.57 -14.41
C SER A 271 15.87 -9.41 -14.23
N ILE A 272 15.76 -10.74 -14.35
CA ILE A 272 16.90 -11.65 -14.23
C ILE A 272 18.02 -11.29 -15.23
N ASN A 273 17.65 -10.81 -16.42
CA ASN A 273 18.59 -10.56 -17.52
C ASN A 273 18.85 -9.06 -17.78
N ARG A 274 18.13 -8.16 -17.12
CA ARG A 274 18.19 -6.73 -17.42
C ARG A 274 18.05 -5.87 -16.18
N PHE A 275 18.93 -4.87 -16.10
CA PHE A 275 18.86 -3.80 -15.13
C PHE A 275 18.93 -2.47 -15.90
N SER A 276 17.88 -1.67 -15.84
CA SER A 276 17.86 -0.32 -16.42
C SER A 276 17.40 0.66 -15.37
N LYS A 277 18.06 1.81 -15.27
CA LYS A 277 17.77 2.82 -14.26
C LYS A 277 17.81 4.21 -14.88
N ILE A 278 16.82 5.03 -14.53
CA ILE A 278 16.89 6.49 -14.70
C ILE A 278 17.01 7.15 -13.32
N THR A 279 17.89 8.15 -13.22
CA THR A 279 17.98 9.03 -12.05
C THR A 279 17.26 10.34 -12.37
N LEU A 280 16.56 10.88 -11.38
CA LEU A 280 15.65 12.01 -11.52
C LEU A 280 16.05 13.10 -10.51
N ASP A 281 15.61 14.33 -10.75
CA ASP A 281 15.86 15.44 -9.82
C ASP A 281 14.86 15.43 -8.64
N GLU A 282 13.71 14.81 -8.85
CA GLU A 282 12.59 14.82 -7.90
C GLU A 282 12.10 13.39 -7.60
N LEU A 283 11.44 13.18 -6.45
CA LEU A 283 10.98 11.87 -6.00
C LEU A 283 9.74 11.40 -6.79
N PRO A 284 9.84 10.36 -7.63
CA PRO A 284 8.66 9.80 -8.29
C PRO A 284 7.82 9.02 -7.28
N ILE A 285 6.50 9.12 -7.42
CA ILE A 285 5.49 8.44 -6.58
C ILE A 285 4.74 7.37 -7.38
N TYR A 286 4.56 7.59 -8.67
CA TYR A 286 3.88 6.68 -9.57
C TYR A 286 4.46 6.80 -10.98
N TYR A 287 4.48 5.70 -11.73
CA TYR A 287 4.96 5.64 -13.10
C TYR A 287 4.01 4.78 -13.95
N ASP A 288 3.47 5.36 -15.01
CA ASP A 288 2.76 4.66 -16.07
C ASP A 288 3.76 4.33 -17.18
N ASN A 289 4.15 3.06 -17.26
CA ASN A 289 5.11 2.58 -18.25
C ASN A 289 4.57 2.50 -19.68
N ILE A 290 3.25 2.52 -19.86
CA ILE A 290 2.60 2.48 -21.16
C ILE A 290 2.62 3.89 -21.75
N ARG A 291 2.20 4.88 -20.97
CA ARG A 291 2.16 6.28 -21.39
C ARG A 291 3.48 7.01 -21.22
N LYS A 292 4.46 6.40 -20.53
CA LYS A 292 5.78 6.98 -20.26
C LYS A 292 5.69 8.28 -19.49
N ILE A 293 4.83 8.30 -18.46
CA ILE A 293 4.66 9.47 -17.58
C ILE A 293 4.81 9.05 -16.12
N ALA A 294 5.32 9.95 -15.29
CA ALA A 294 5.40 9.77 -13.85
C ALA A 294 4.82 10.96 -13.10
N LEU A 295 4.17 10.67 -11.97
CA LEU A 295 3.74 11.64 -10.97
C LEU A 295 4.80 11.72 -9.88
N PHE A 296 5.17 12.95 -9.51
CA PHE A 296 6.19 13.25 -8.52
C PHE A 296 5.60 13.83 -7.24
N ASN A 297 6.36 13.75 -6.14
CA ASN A 297 5.99 14.33 -4.84
C ASN A 297 5.80 15.85 -4.90
N ASP A 298 6.38 16.55 -5.87
CA ASP A 298 6.13 17.98 -6.10
C ASP A 298 4.80 18.25 -6.83
N SER A 299 3.94 17.23 -6.93
CA SER A 299 2.58 17.28 -7.49
C SER A 299 2.51 17.34 -9.02
N LYS A 300 3.66 17.25 -9.70
CA LYS A 300 3.75 17.44 -11.15
C LYS A 300 3.85 16.13 -11.92
N TRP A 301 3.30 16.14 -13.12
CA TRP A 301 3.49 15.08 -14.10
C TRP A 301 4.66 15.41 -15.03
N ARG A 302 5.47 14.41 -15.36
CA ARG A 302 6.57 14.54 -16.33
C ARG A 302 6.65 13.32 -17.22
N ASN A 303 7.07 13.51 -18.47
CA ASN A 303 7.42 12.40 -19.36
C ASN A 303 8.70 11.74 -18.86
N ILE A 304 8.70 10.41 -18.83
CA ILE A 304 9.83 9.58 -18.42
C ILE A 304 10.03 8.49 -19.46
N GLU A 305 11.15 8.58 -20.16
CA GLU A 305 11.64 7.52 -21.01
C GLU A 305 12.74 6.77 -20.27
N LEU A 306 12.45 5.52 -19.93
CA LEU A 306 13.46 4.56 -19.54
C LEU A 306 14.07 4.00 -20.80
N ASP A 307 15.38 4.18 -20.98
CA ASP A 307 16.13 3.69 -22.13
C ASP A 307 15.77 2.22 -22.39
N GLU A 308 15.05 2.02 -23.50
CA GLU A 308 14.72 0.71 -24.03
C GLU A 308 15.93 0.26 -24.85
N GLU A 309 17.09 0.01 -24.22
CA GLU A 309 18.14 -0.75 -24.91
C GLU A 309 17.54 -2.06 -25.44
N GLU A 310 17.74 -2.28 -26.74
CA GLU A 310 17.20 -3.38 -27.58
C GLU A 310 17.56 -4.77 -27.07
#